data_AF-C5L1R4-F1
#
_entry.id   AF-C5L1R4-F1
#
_cell.length_a   1.000
_cell.length_b   1.000
_cell.length_c   1.000
_cell.angle_alpha   90.00
_cell.angle_beta   90.00
_cell.angle_gamma   90.00
#
_symmetry.space_group_name_H-M   'P 1'
#
loop_
_entity.id
_entity.type
_entity.pdbx_description
1 polymer ?
#
loop_
_entity_poly.entity_id
_entity_poly.type
_entity_poly.pdbx_seq_one_letter_code
_entity_poly.pdbx_strand_id
1 'polypeptide(L)'
;MHRGHVVATCLDIQNAFNCLRHDYIIKTLVSLGTSEYLVSFIRSYLENQSVTTEFGVHGASIALQVGVPQGSRLGPLIFTACITRLIESLRTIEGVDCVVTAYADDLTIILSGPTRKHIRALWARVKKRLNKWCEVSGLSIDMEKSSCLSPRKPPHFSLKGKVLRRSKTVRVLGVHLDQRMNFRFHVKKTCETAIQRLGRLRRLGVERAALSSRGILATYEKSIVPYISYSVQSWQEALKEEWCQKLLSKVTAFAARMATKAPRRAANSAVIALSGLTPPHLVLAGLAARAEAREHQRISLRGFLNDGGTPELRITEGWHLHPLAPWDGGLNIVIQTTEAATAFACLAPSNRAIFTDGSLTSSVHAGAAIAVYSDGDEIFREDYRLPDHCTISQCEMVALERADKQSGAR
;
A
#
# COMPACT_ATOMS: atom_id res chain seq x y z
N MET A 1 -29.83 14.60 -4.63
CA MET A 1 -28.50 14.40 -5.25
C MET A 1 -28.55 14.76 -6.73
N HIS A 2 -27.97 15.90 -7.11
CA HIS A 2 -27.93 16.33 -8.51
C HIS A 2 -27.21 15.27 -9.37
N ARG A 3 -27.92 14.72 -10.35
CA ARG A 3 -27.52 13.59 -11.20
C ARG A 3 -26.47 14.01 -12.24
N GLY A 4 -25.26 14.34 -11.79
CA GLY A 4 -24.11 14.66 -12.65
C GLY A 4 -23.67 13.49 -13.54
N HIS A 5 -22.90 13.80 -14.57
CA HIS A 5 -22.15 12.84 -15.38
C HIS A 5 -20.76 12.66 -14.77
N VAL A 6 -20.30 11.42 -14.64
CA VAL A 6 -18.93 11.10 -14.20
C VAL A 6 -18.31 10.14 -15.21
N VAL A 7 -17.08 10.39 -15.60
CA VAL A 7 -16.30 9.55 -16.51
C VAL A 7 -14.90 9.39 -15.95
N ALA A 8 -14.53 8.16 -15.58
CA ALA A 8 -13.16 7.80 -15.27
C ALA A 8 -12.47 7.39 -16.58
N THR A 9 -11.33 8.01 -16.88
CA THR A 9 -10.51 7.73 -18.03
C THR A 9 -9.19 7.13 -17.55
N CYS A 10 -8.94 5.87 -17.89
CA CYS A 10 -7.72 5.14 -17.53
C CYS A 10 -6.85 5.06 -18.78
N LEU A 11 -5.69 5.70 -18.71
CA LEU A 11 -4.73 5.85 -19.80
C LEU A 11 -3.45 5.08 -19.45
N ASP A 12 -2.96 4.33 -20.43
CA ASP A 12 -1.73 3.54 -20.34
C ASP A 12 -0.63 4.26 -21.12
N ILE A 13 0.47 4.59 -20.45
CA ILE A 13 1.63 5.23 -21.10
C ILE A 13 2.50 4.14 -21.71
N GLN A 14 2.65 4.18 -23.04
CA GLN A 14 3.39 3.18 -23.76
C GLN A 14 4.89 3.26 -23.43
N ASN A 15 5.45 2.15 -22.97
CA ASN A 15 6.89 1.96 -22.78
C ASN A 15 7.55 3.10 -21.97
N ALA A 16 6.88 3.53 -20.90
CA ALA A 16 7.10 4.83 -20.27
C ALA A 16 8.55 5.10 -19.85
N PHE A 17 9.22 4.12 -19.21
CA PHE A 17 10.60 4.26 -18.78
C PHE A 17 11.60 4.36 -19.93
N ASN A 18 11.33 3.74 -21.07
CA ASN A 18 12.28 3.65 -22.18
C ASN A 18 12.15 4.79 -23.19
N CYS A 19 11.06 5.56 -23.16
CA CYS A 19 10.77 6.59 -24.16
C CYS A 19 10.94 8.03 -23.65
N LEU A 20 11.22 8.21 -22.37
CA LEU A 20 11.31 9.53 -21.75
C LEU A 20 12.53 10.31 -22.25
N ARG A 21 12.34 11.48 -22.86
CA ARG A 21 13.44 12.25 -23.42
C ARG A 21 14.38 12.78 -22.34
N HIS A 22 15.69 12.61 -22.54
CA HIS A 22 16.72 13.09 -21.59
C HIS A 22 16.65 14.62 -21.42
N ASP A 23 16.44 15.39 -22.49
CA ASP A 23 16.34 16.84 -22.38
C ASP A 23 15.12 17.29 -21.55
N TYR A 24 14.01 16.56 -21.62
CA TYR A 24 12.83 16.79 -20.79
C TYR A 24 13.09 16.46 -19.32
N ILE A 25 13.82 15.39 -19.03
CA ILE A 25 14.23 15.02 -17.66
C ILE A 25 15.04 16.17 -17.05
N ILE A 26 16.09 16.61 -17.74
CA ILE A 26 16.98 17.66 -17.24
C ILE A 26 16.23 18.97 -17.03
N LYS A 27 15.41 19.40 -18.00
CA LYS A 27 14.56 20.60 -17.83
C LYS A 27 13.60 20.48 -16.65
N THR A 28 13.02 19.31 -16.43
CA THR A 28 12.12 19.06 -15.30
C THR A 28 12.85 19.22 -13.97
N LEU A 29 14.03 18.60 -13.82
CA LEU A 29 14.80 18.68 -12.59
C LEU A 29 15.24 20.11 -12.26
N VAL A 30 15.68 20.87 -13.27
CA VAL A 30 15.99 22.30 -13.13
C VAL A 30 14.76 23.09 -12.68
N SER A 31 13.60 22.85 -13.31
CA SER A 31 12.34 23.53 -12.94
C SER A 31 11.85 23.23 -11.52
N LEU A 32 12.28 22.10 -10.94
CA LEU A 32 11.97 21.72 -9.57
C LEU A 32 12.93 22.35 -8.55
N GLY A 33 13.92 23.13 -8.98
CA GLY A 33 14.93 23.73 -8.09
C GLY A 33 15.97 22.73 -7.60
N THR A 34 16.16 21.61 -8.31
CA THR A 34 17.23 20.66 -8.01
C THR A 34 18.60 21.34 -8.15
N SER A 35 19.52 21.09 -7.22
CA SER A 35 20.85 21.69 -7.27
C SER A 35 21.59 21.35 -8.57
N GLU A 36 22.38 22.31 -9.06
CA GLU A 36 23.10 22.17 -10.33
C GLU A 36 24.03 20.95 -10.35
N TYR A 37 24.70 20.67 -9.22
CA TYR A 37 25.51 19.48 -9.03
C TYR A 37 24.73 18.18 -9.31
N LEU A 38 23.53 18.03 -8.71
CA LEU A 38 22.71 16.84 -8.90
C LEU A 38 22.15 16.75 -10.33
N VAL A 39 21.80 17.87 -10.94
CA VAL A 39 21.38 17.91 -12.34
C VAL A 39 22.52 17.47 -13.26
N SER A 40 23.75 17.94 -13.01
CA SER A 40 24.95 17.53 -13.77
C SER A 40 25.25 16.05 -13.59
N PHE A 41 25.13 15.52 -12.36
CA PHE A 41 25.28 14.10 -12.08
C PHE A 41 24.26 13.25 -12.85
N ILE A 42 22.98 13.64 -12.82
CA ILE A 42 21.92 12.92 -13.55
C ILE A 42 22.12 13.03 -15.06
N ARG A 43 22.58 14.17 -15.57
CA ARG A 43 22.92 14.34 -16.99
C ARG A 43 24.02 13.35 -17.40
N SER A 44 25.13 13.33 -16.67
CA SER A 44 26.22 12.37 -16.91
C SER A 44 25.76 10.92 -16.77
N TYR A 45 24.82 10.63 -15.87
CA TYR A 45 24.25 9.30 -15.71
C TYR A 45 23.44 8.85 -16.95
N LEU A 46 22.76 9.77 -17.64
CA LEU A 46 21.91 9.46 -18.80
C LEU A 46 22.68 9.48 -20.13
N GLU A 47 23.75 10.28 -20.22
CA GLU A 47 24.58 10.41 -21.42
C GLU A 47 25.43 9.16 -21.70
N ASN A 48 25.79 8.97 -22.97
CA ASN A 48 26.69 7.91 -23.46
C ASN A 48 26.28 6.48 -23.07
N GLN A 49 25.00 6.24 -22.79
CA GLN A 49 24.51 4.89 -22.59
C GLN A 49 24.33 4.17 -23.93
N SER A 50 24.65 2.87 -23.96
CA SER A 50 24.38 2.00 -25.10
C SER A 50 23.84 0.66 -24.63
N VAL A 51 23.03 0.03 -25.50
CA VAL A 51 22.59 -1.36 -25.33
C VAL A 51 23.24 -2.18 -26.43
N THR A 52 23.98 -3.20 -26.03
CA THR A 52 24.60 -4.15 -26.95
C THR A 52 23.94 -5.50 -26.78
N THR A 53 23.57 -6.13 -27.89
CA THR A 53 23.02 -7.49 -27.94
C THR A 53 23.96 -8.37 -28.73
N GLU A 54 24.27 -9.56 -28.23
CA GLU A 54 25.12 -10.53 -28.92
C GLU A 54 24.36 -11.84 -29.16
N PHE A 55 24.55 -12.42 -30.34
CA PHE A 55 24.05 -13.74 -30.72
C PHE A 55 25.14 -14.52 -31.45
N GLY A 56 25.79 -15.43 -30.72
CA GLY A 56 26.98 -16.13 -31.21
C GLY A 56 28.15 -15.16 -31.43
N VAL A 57 28.60 -15.03 -32.68
CA VAL A 57 29.68 -14.11 -33.08
C VAL A 57 29.18 -12.74 -33.56
N HIS A 58 27.87 -12.54 -33.65
CA HIS A 58 27.28 -11.29 -34.12
C HIS A 58 26.88 -10.41 -32.94
N GLY A 59 27.31 -9.15 -32.97
CA GLY A 59 26.91 -8.13 -32.00
C GLY A 59 26.28 -6.93 -32.69
N ALA A 60 25.27 -6.33 -32.06
CA ALA A 60 24.68 -5.06 -32.47
C ALA A 60 24.62 -4.13 -31.26
N SER A 61 24.99 -2.86 -31.42
CA SER A 61 24.95 -1.85 -30.37
C SER A 61 24.16 -0.63 -30.82
N ILE A 62 23.33 -0.11 -29.93
CA ILE A 62 22.59 1.14 -30.13
C ILE A 62 22.89 2.10 -29.00
N ALA A 63 23.11 3.38 -29.32
CA ALA A 63 23.19 4.43 -28.32
C ALA A 63 21.77 4.78 -27.84
N LEU A 64 21.59 4.90 -26.52
CA LEU A 64 20.34 5.32 -25.91
C LEU A 64 20.29 6.84 -25.82
N GLN A 65 19.36 7.44 -26.54
CA GLN A 65 19.09 8.89 -26.52
C GLN A 65 17.85 9.27 -25.70
N VAL A 66 17.13 8.26 -25.23
CA VAL A 66 15.89 8.38 -24.46
C VAL A 66 15.81 7.27 -23.43
N GLY A 67 14.95 7.49 -22.45
CA GLY A 67 14.62 6.57 -21.40
C GLY A 67 15.53 6.69 -20.19
N VAL A 68 15.12 6.00 -19.14
CA VAL A 68 15.90 5.76 -17.92
C VAL A 68 16.13 4.26 -17.80
N PRO A 69 17.29 3.80 -17.29
CA PRO A 69 17.58 2.37 -17.22
C PRO A 69 16.55 1.63 -16.36
N GLN A 70 15.94 0.59 -16.92
CA GLN A 70 15.06 -0.29 -16.16
C GLN A 70 15.85 -1.04 -15.09
N GLY A 71 15.26 -1.17 -13.89
CA GLY A 71 15.95 -1.76 -12.74
C GLY A 71 16.89 -0.81 -11.98
N SER A 72 17.09 0.42 -12.49
CA SER A 72 17.82 1.44 -11.72
C SER A 72 17.02 1.94 -10.53
N ARG A 73 17.72 2.32 -9.46
CA ARG A 73 17.10 2.95 -8.27
C ARG A 73 16.56 4.35 -8.55
N LEU A 74 17.22 5.10 -9.44
CA LEU A 74 16.84 6.47 -9.78
C LEU A 74 15.74 6.56 -10.85
N GLY A 75 15.60 5.55 -11.73
CA GLY A 75 14.62 5.55 -12.81
C GLY A 75 13.19 5.86 -12.34
N PRO A 76 12.65 5.15 -11.33
CA PRO A 76 11.33 5.44 -10.76
C PRO A 76 11.18 6.87 -10.22
N LEU A 77 12.21 7.42 -9.56
CA LEU A 77 12.18 8.78 -9.02
C LEU A 77 12.18 9.83 -10.13
N ILE A 78 13.05 9.66 -11.13
CA ILE A 78 13.11 10.54 -12.30
C ILE A 78 11.78 10.54 -13.06
N PHE A 79 11.22 9.34 -13.28
CA PHE A 79 9.93 9.21 -13.92
C PHE A 79 8.81 9.88 -13.12
N THR A 80 8.81 9.70 -11.78
CA THR A 80 7.86 10.35 -10.87
C THR A 80 7.94 11.87 -10.95
N ALA A 81 9.15 12.45 -10.96
CA ALA A 81 9.33 13.90 -11.14
C ALA A 81 8.76 14.38 -12.49
N CYS A 82 8.99 13.62 -13.55
CA CYS A 82 8.54 13.92 -14.92
C CYS A 82 7.02 13.86 -15.09
N ILE A 83 6.34 12.86 -14.49
CA ILE A 83 4.88 12.73 -14.56
C ILE A 83 4.18 13.70 -13.61
N THR A 84 4.81 14.09 -12.49
CA THR A 84 4.26 15.09 -11.55
C THR A 84 3.98 16.41 -12.25
N ARG A 85 4.82 16.83 -13.20
CA ARG A 85 4.59 18.03 -14.02
C ARG A 85 3.31 17.96 -14.84
N LEU A 86 2.98 16.78 -15.40
CA LEU A 86 1.70 16.56 -16.08
C LEU A 86 0.54 16.65 -15.08
N ILE A 87 0.66 16.02 -13.92
CA ILE A 87 -0.40 15.99 -12.90
C ILE A 87 -0.71 17.42 -12.45
N GLU A 88 0.31 18.21 -12.09
CA GLU A 88 0.14 19.60 -11.70
C GLU A 88 -0.46 20.43 -12.84
N SER A 89 0.02 20.23 -14.07
CA SER A 89 -0.57 20.86 -15.25
C SER A 89 -2.03 20.48 -15.42
N LEU A 90 -2.46 19.25 -15.17
CA LEU A 90 -3.87 18.87 -15.30
C LEU A 90 -4.74 19.34 -14.12
N ARG A 91 -4.18 19.45 -12.91
CA ARG A 91 -4.90 19.92 -11.71
C ARG A 91 -5.27 21.40 -11.77
N THR A 92 -4.54 22.22 -12.52
CA THR A 92 -4.90 23.64 -12.74
C THR A 92 -6.05 23.83 -13.75
N ILE A 93 -6.68 22.76 -14.24
CA ILE A 93 -7.90 22.89 -15.06
C ILE A 93 -9.05 23.25 -14.12
N GLU A 94 -9.45 24.52 -14.11
CA GLU A 94 -10.56 24.99 -13.28
C GLU A 94 -11.88 24.25 -13.57
N GLY A 95 -12.55 23.87 -12.48
CA GLY A 95 -13.78 23.08 -12.41
C GLY A 95 -13.63 22.04 -11.30
N VAL A 96 -14.63 21.90 -10.43
CA VAL A 96 -14.69 21.02 -9.23
C VAL A 96 -14.70 19.51 -9.60
N ASP A 97 -14.18 19.18 -10.77
CA ASP A 97 -14.67 18.08 -11.58
C ASP A 97 -13.53 17.32 -12.29
N CYS A 98 -12.26 17.57 -11.95
CA CYS A 98 -11.11 16.88 -12.55
C CYS A 98 -10.18 16.34 -11.46
N VAL A 99 -10.26 15.03 -11.19
CA VAL A 99 -9.32 14.33 -10.29
C VAL A 99 -8.30 13.59 -11.13
N VAL A 100 -7.02 13.81 -10.86
CA VAL A 100 -5.91 13.20 -11.59
C VAL A 100 -5.00 12.46 -10.63
N THR A 101 -4.81 11.18 -10.91
CA THR A 101 -3.94 10.28 -10.17
C THR A 101 -3.08 9.51 -11.15
N ALA A 102 -1.80 9.35 -10.87
CA ALA A 102 -0.92 8.48 -11.64
C ALA A 102 -0.17 7.53 -10.70
N TYR A 103 0.14 6.35 -11.19
CA TYR A 103 0.99 5.38 -10.51
C TYR A 103 1.85 4.68 -11.55
N ALA A 104 3.15 4.97 -11.55
CA ALA A 104 4.02 4.61 -12.67
C ALA A 104 3.38 5.02 -14.01
N ASP A 105 3.28 4.10 -14.96
CA ASP A 105 2.70 4.28 -16.29
C ASP A 105 1.17 4.34 -16.35
N ASP A 106 0.47 3.98 -15.26
CA ASP A 106 -0.99 4.09 -15.16
C ASP A 106 -1.41 5.53 -14.83
N LEU A 107 -2.15 6.17 -15.73
CA LEU A 107 -2.72 7.50 -15.52
C LEU A 107 -4.26 7.43 -15.47
N THR A 108 -4.86 7.84 -14.36
CA THR A 108 -6.31 7.90 -14.20
C THR A 108 -6.78 9.35 -14.06
N ILE A 109 -7.74 9.74 -14.90
CA ILE A 109 -8.36 11.07 -14.92
C ILE A 109 -9.87 10.90 -14.75
N ILE A 110 -10.43 11.39 -13.65
CA ILE A 110 -11.86 11.37 -13.39
C ILE A 110 -12.42 12.75 -13.71
N LEU A 111 -13.38 12.77 -14.64
CA LEU A 111 -14.13 13.96 -15.03
C LEU A 111 -15.56 13.88 -14.51
N SER A 112 -16.00 14.84 -13.73
CA SER A 112 -17.40 15.01 -13.32
C SER A 112 -18.02 16.29 -13.86
N GLY A 113 -19.33 16.47 -13.72
CA GLY A 113 -20.00 17.70 -14.11
C GLY A 113 -21.47 17.50 -14.47
N PRO A 114 -22.23 18.59 -14.61
CA PRO A 114 -23.70 18.52 -14.70
C PRO A 114 -24.20 17.93 -16.03
N THR A 115 -23.44 18.10 -17.12
CA THR A 115 -23.90 17.72 -18.47
C THR A 115 -22.81 17.03 -19.29
N ARG A 116 -23.23 16.24 -20.28
CA ARG A 116 -22.33 15.64 -21.28
C ARG A 116 -21.52 16.69 -22.07
N LYS A 117 -22.07 17.89 -22.28
CA LYS A 117 -21.39 19.01 -22.94
C LYS A 117 -20.26 19.55 -22.07
N HIS A 118 -20.50 19.69 -20.76
CA HIS A 118 -19.49 20.10 -19.79
C HIS A 118 -18.31 19.13 -19.75
N ILE A 119 -18.58 17.81 -19.65
CA ILE A 119 -17.55 16.77 -19.70
C ILE A 119 -16.71 16.83 -20.99
N ARG A 120 -17.36 17.09 -22.14
CA ARG A 120 -16.64 17.23 -23.42
C ARG A 120 -15.69 18.44 -23.41
N ALA A 121 -16.12 19.56 -22.85
CA ALA A 121 -15.29 20.76 -22.72
C ALA A 121 -14.10 20.54 -21.77
N LEU A 122 -14.32 19.86 -20.64
CA LEU A 122 -13.25 19.42 -19.73
C LEU A 122 -12.24 18.52 -20.46
N TRP A 123 -12.72 17.49 -21.16
CA TRP A 123 -11.84 16.60 -21.92
C TRP A 123 -11.03 17.33 -22.99
N ALA A 124 -11.59 18.33 -23.67
CA ALA A 124 -10.83 19.12 -24.64
C ALA A 124 -9.63 19.85 -24.01
N ARG A 125 -9.81 20.40 -22.80
CA ARG A 125 -8.72 21.05 -22.03
C ARG A 125 -7.67 20.02 -21.58
N VAL A 126 -8.11 18.89 -21.05
CA VAL A 126 -7.23 17.75 -20.67
C VAL A 126 -6.42 17.28 -21.87
N LYS A 127 -7.09 16.99 -22.99
CA LYS A 127 -6.47 16.54 -24.24
C LYS A 127 -5.38 17.49 -24.72
N LYS A 128 -5.62 18.81 -24.65
CA LYS A 128 -4.62 19.81 -25.06
C LYS A 128 -3.35 19.70 -24.21
N ARG A 129 -3.48 19.68 -22.89
CA ARG A 129 -2.34 19.57 -21.96
C ARG A 129 -1.62 18.23 -22.09
N LEU A 130 -2.37 17.15 -22.24
CA LEU A 130 -1.85 15.80 -22.41
C LEU A 130 -1.07 15.64 -23.72
N ASN A 131 -1.62 16.11 -24.85
CA ASN A 131 -0.91 16.11 -26.13
C ASN A 131 0.38 16.92 -26.06
N LYS A 132 0.34 18.10 -25.42
CA LYS A 132 1.54 18.93 -25.28
C LYS A 132 2.60 18.24 -24.43
N TRP A 133 2.19 17.60 -23.34
CA TRP A 133 3.09 16.84 -22.48
C TRP A 133 3.72 15.67 -23.23
N CYS A 134 2.94 14.87 -23.96
CA CYS A 134 3.45 13.77 -24.80
C CYS A 134 4.49 14.25 -25.83
N GLU A 135 4.27 15.42 -26.44
CA GLU A 135 5.20 16.02 -27.40
C GLU A 135 6.56 16.36 -26.75
N VAL A 136 6.54 17.00 -25.59
CA VAL A 136 7.78 17.43 -24.91
C VAL A 136 8.49 16.30 -24.19
N SER A 137 7.76 15.36 -23.59
CA SER A 137 8.33 14.23 -22.83
C SER A 137 8.80 13.09 -23.74
N GLY A 138 8.30 13.03 -24.98
CA GLY A 138 8.52 11.90 -25.89
C GLY A 138 7.62 10.69 -25.61
N LEU A 139 6.74 10.76 -24.60
CA LEU A 139 5.86 9.66 -24.22
C LEU A 139 4.60 9.60 -25.10
N SER A 140 4.16 8.38 -25.40
CA SER A 140 2.90 8.11 -26.10
C SER A 140 1.91 7.39 -25.19
N ILE A 141 0.63 7.54 -25.50
CA ILE A 141 -0.45 6.83 -24.81
C ILE A 141 -0.89 5.67 -25.70
N ASP A 142 -0.94 4.48 -25.12
CA ASP A 142 -1.45 3.27 -25.77
C ASP A 142 -2.98 3.30 -25.78
N MET A 143 -3.56 3.67 -26.92
CA MET A 143 -5.00 3.80 -27.09
C MET A 143 -5.74 2.45 -27.12
N GLU A 144 -5.05 1.33 -27.27
CA GLU A 144 -5.66 0.00 -27.24
C GLU A 144 -5.81 -0.52 -25.81
N LYS A 145 -4.84 -0.20 -24.95
CA LYS A 145 -4.89 -0.50 -23.50
C LYS A 145 -5.65 0.56 -22.70
N SER A 146 -5.77 1.78 -23.23
CA SER A 146 -6.52 2.85 -22.60
C SER A 146 -8.03 2.69 -22.78
N SER A 147 -8.81 3.04 -21.75
CA SER A 147 -10.27 2.95 -21.78
C SER A 147 -10.94 3.98 -20.88
N CYS A 148 -12.25 4.12 -21.00
CA CYS A 148 -13.05 4.92 -20.08
C CYS A 148 -14.18 4.12 -19.45
N LEU A 149 -14.48 4.40 -18.19
CA LEU A 149 -15.62 3.90 -17.44
C LEU A 149 -16.58 5.06 -17.18
N SER A 150 -17.86 4.85 -17.46
CA SER A 150 -18.90 5.77 -17.04
C SER A 150 -20.21 5.01 -16.84
N PRO A 151 -20.97 5.29 -15.76
CA PRO A 151 -22.31 4.75 -15.57
C PRO A 151 -23.26 5.13 -16.73
N ARG A 152 -23.07 6.32 -17.31
CA ARG A 152 -23.86 6.84 -18.44
C ARG A 152 -23.05 6.84 -19.73
N LYS A 153 -23.70 7.06 -20.88
CA LYS A 153 -22.98 7.17 -22.16
C LYS A 153 -22.09 8.43 -22.14
N PRO A 154 -20.75 8.30 -22.17
CA PRO A 154 -19.87 9.46 -22.16
C PRO A 154 -19.88 10.17 -23.53
N PRO A 155 -19.39 11.42 -23.63
CA PRO A 155 -19.04 11.98 -24.93
C PRO A 155 -17.88 11.19 -25.56
N HIS A 156 -17.67 11.36 -26.88
CA HIS A 156 -16.54 10.73 -27.55
C HIS A 156 -15.25 11.40 -27.09
N PHE A 157 -14.42 10.63 -26.38
CA PHE A 157 -13.07 11.04 -26.02
C PHE A 157 -12.12 10.50 -27.07
N SER A 158 -11.38 11.40 -27.73
CA SER A 158 -10.37 11.01 -28.70
C SER A 158 -9.02 11.62 -28.39
N LEU A 159 -7.95 10.86 -28.63
CA LEU A 159 -6.56 11.27 -28.54
C LEU A 159 -5.85 10.87 -29.84
N LYS A 160 -5.09 11.79 -30.44
CA LYS A 160 -4.38 11.58 -31.73
C LYS A 160 -5.24 10.87 -32.80
N GLY A 161 -6.52 11.27 -32.95
CA GLY A 161 -7.45 10.69 -33.93
C GLY A 161 -8.11 9.37 -33.54
N LYS A 162 -7.62 8.65 -32.50
CA LYS A 162 -8.22 7.40 -32.01
C LYS A 162 -9.22 7.69 -30.88
N VAL A 163 -10.34 6.98 -30.87
CA VAL A 163 -11.40 7.13 -29.84
C VAL A 163 -11.18 6.15 -28.69
N LEU A 164 -11.25 6.63 -27.45
CA LEU A 164 -11.21 5.78 -26.25
C LEU A 164 -12.46 4.92 -26.17
N ARG A 165 -12.25 3.62 -25.97
CA ARG A 165 -13.34 2.66 -25.82
C ARG A 165 -14.00 2.82 -24.45
N ARG A 166 -15.33 2.82 -24.43
CA ARG A 166 -16.10 2.72 -23.17
C ARG A 166 -16.10 1.25 -22.73
N SER A 167 -15.51 0.97 -21.59
CA SER A 167 -15.55 -0.36 -20.98
C SER A 167 -16.70 -0.49 -19.97
N LYS A 168 -17.13 -1.74 -19.73
CA LYS A 168 -18.03 -2.10 -18.62
C LYS A 168 -17.29 -2.23 -17.28
N THR A 169 -16.01 -2.56 -17.36
CA THR A 169 -15.13 -2.73 -16.22
C THR A 169 -13.74 -2.21 -16.58
N VAL A 170 -13.14 -1.44 -15.69
CA VAL A 170 -11.73 -1.01 -15.82
C VAL A 170 -10.95 -1.47 -14.60
N ARG A 171 -9.67 -1.76 -14.80
CA ARG A 171 -8.77 -2.12 -13.70
C ARG A 171 -7.95 -0.89 -13.32
N VAL A 172 -8.01 -0.48 -12.07
CA VAL A 172 -7.25 0.65 -11.51
C VAL A 172 -6.49 0.13 -10.31
N LEU A 173 -5.16 0.17 -10.35
CA LEU A 173 -4.28 -0.28 -9.27
C LEU A 173 -4.66 -1.67 -8.71
N GLY A 174 -5.00 -2.63 -9.57
CA GLY A 174 -5.40 -3.97 -9.12
C GLY A 174 -6.89 -4.17 -8.83
N VAL A 175 -7.66 -3.09 -8.67
CA VAL A 175 -9.10 -3.13 -8.36
C VAL A 175 -9.92 -3.04 -9.64
N HIS A 176 -10.97 -3.85 -9.76
CA HIS A 176 -11.85 -3.80 -10.93
C HIS A 176 -13.09 -2.96 -10.63
N LEU A 177 -13.17 -1.79 -11.26
CA LEU A 177 -14.31 -0.88 -11.15
C LEU A 177 -15.31 -1.18 -12.25
N ASP A 178 -16.54 -1.50 -11.87
CA ASP A 178 -17.66 -1.72 -12.79
C ASP A 178 -18.58 -0.50 -12.89
N GLN A 179 -19.38 -0.40 -13.95
CA GLN A 179 -20.27 0.75 -14.19
C GLN A 179 -21.29 1.02 -13.08
N ARG A 180 -21.63 0.01 -12.26
CA ARG A 180 -22.57 0.13 -11.14
C ARG A 180 -21.86 0.40 -9.81
N MET A 181 -20.52 0.39 -9.79
CA MET A 181 -19.69 0.57 -8.60
C MET A 181 -20.06 -0.39 -7.46
N ASN A 182 -20.52 -1.61 -7.78
CA ASN A 182 -20.91 -2.61 -6.78
C ASN A 182 -19.81 -3.64 -6.50
N PHE A 183 -18.70 -3.58 -7.24
CA PHE A 183 -17.50 -4.40 -7.07
C PHE A 183 -17.74 -5.92 -7.20
N ARG A 184 -18.91 -6.33 -7.71
CA ARG A 184 -19.25 -7.75 -7.84
C ARG A 184 -18.30 -8.48 -8.78
N PHE A 185 -17.89 -7.84 -9.86
CA PHE A 185 -16.90 -8.40 -10.77
C PHE A 185 -15.55 -8.56 -10.08
N HIS A 186 -15.10 -7.55 -9.33
CA HIS A 186 -13.85 -7.58 -8.58
C HIS A 186 -13.82 -8.75 -7.59
N VAL A 187 -14.77 -8.79 -6.65
CA VAL A 187 -14.83 -9.81 -5.59
C VAL A 187 -14.89 -11.22 -6.20
N LYS A 188 -15.74 -11.43 -7.22
CA LYS A 188 -15.84 -12.72 -7.90
C LYS A 188 -14.50 -13.15 -8.50
N LYS A 189 -13.85 -12.26 -9.27
CA LYS A 189 -12.57 -12.56 -9.92
C LYS A 189 -11.47 -12.84 -8.90
N THR A 190 -11.38 -12.03 -7.85
CA THR A 190 -10.40 -12.20 -6.76
C THR A 190 -10.62 -13.52 -6.02
N CYS A 191 -11.86 -13.88 -5.69
CA CYS A 191 -12.18 -15.16 -5.05
C CYS A 191 -11.87 -16.36 -5.96
N GLU A 192 -12.18 -16.29 -7.25
CA GLU A 192 -11.84 -17.34 -8.22
C GLU A 192 -10.32 -17.57 -8.30
N THR A 193 -9.54 -16.48 -8.39
CA THR A 193 -8.08 -16.57 -8.40
C THR A 193 -7.53 -17.07 -7.06
N ALA A 194 -8.12 -16.69 -5.93
CA ALA A 194 -7.75 -17.22 -4.62
C ALA A 194 -7.99 -18.73 -4.52
N ILE A 195 -9.13 -19.23 -5.01
CA ILE A 195 -9.43 -20.67 -5.09
C ILE A 195 -8.43 -21.39 -6.00
N GLN A 196 -8.07 -20.81 -7.15
CA GLN A 196 -7.05 -21.37 -8.03
C GLN A 196 -5.69 -21.49 -7.33
N ARG A 197 -5.27 -20.46 -6.57
CA ARG A 197 -4.03 -20.47 -5.78
C ARG A 197 -4.07 -21.55 -4.69
N LEU A 198 -5.18 -21.66 -3.96
CA LEU A 198 -5.39 -22.73 -2.97
C LEU A 198 -5.41 -24.12 -3.63
N GLY A 199 -5.96 -24.25 -4.83
CA GLY A 199 -5.91 -25.50 -5.60
C GLY A 199 -4.48 -25.92 -5.96
N ARG A 200 -3.61 -24.97 -6.29
CA ARG A 200 -2.18 -25.23 -6.49
C ARG A 200 -1.49 -25.61 -5.18
N LEU A 201 -1.79 -24.93 -4.08
CA LEU A 201 -1.31 -25.28 -2.75
C LEU A 201 -1.73 -26.69 -2.34
N ARG A 202 -2.96 -27.11 -2.67
CA ARG A 202 -3.41 -28.48 -2.41
C ARG A 202 -2.55 -29.51 -3.15
N ARG A 203 -2.36 -29.33 -4.46
CA ARG A 203 -1.60 -30.26 -5.30
C ARG A 203 -0.12 -30.34 -4.92
N LEU A 204 0.51 -29.19 -4.68
CA LEU A 204 1.95 -29.12 -4.43
C LEU A 204 2.28 -29.28 -2.95
N GLY A 205 1.53 -28.58 -2.10
CA GLY A 205 1.79 -28.52 -0.68
C GLY A 205 1.29 -29.75 0.06
N VAL A 206 0.03 -30.11 -0.12
CA VAL A 206 -0.61 -31.18 0.66
C VAL A 206 -0.32 -32.56 0.07
N GLU A 207 -0.54 -32.71 -1.24
CA GLU A 207 -0.45 -34.02 -1.91
C GLU A 207 1.00 -34.45 -2.20
N ARG A 208 1.92 -33.51 -2.41
CA ARG A 208 3.34 -33.81 -2.72
C ARG A 208 4.31 -33.53 -1.58
N ALA A 209 4.13 -32.42 -0.86
CA ALA A 209 5.05 -31.97 0.18
C ALA A 209 4.56 -32.21 1.62
N ALA A 210 3.43 -32.92 1.80
CA ALA A 210 2.86 -33.28 3.10
C ALA A 210 2.73 -32.11 4.09
N LEU A 211 2.32 -30.92 3.61
CA LEU A 211 2.15 -29.74 4.46
C LEU A 211 1.17 -30.03 5.62
N SER A 212 1.60 -29.66 6.83
CA SER A 212 0.77 -29.79 8.03
C SER A 212 -0.46 -28.89 7.97
N SER A 213 -1.50 -29.26 8.72
CA SER A 213 -2.73 -28.44 8.86
C SER A 213 -2.39 -27.00 9.28
N ARG A 214 -1.46 -26.83 10.23
CA ARG A 214 -0.98 -25.51 10.67
C ARG A 214 -0.32 -24.74 9.53
N GLY A 215 0.50 -25.40 8.70
CA GLY A 215 1.15 -24.77 7.55
C GLY A 215 0.16 -24.33 6.46
N ILE A 216 -0.91 -25.11 6.24
CA ILE A 216 -1.99 -24.74 5.30
C ILE A 216 -2.74 -23.49 5.80
N LEU A 217 -3.14 -23.48 7.07
CA LEU A 217 -3.84 -22.35 7.68
C LEU A 217 -2.96 -21.10 7.68
N ALA A 218 -1.70 -21.22 8.10
CA ALA A 218 -0.75 -20.12 8.05
C ALA A 218 -0.54 -19.59 6.63
N THR A 219 -0.46 -20.46 5.62
CA THR A 219 -0.35 -20.03 4.22
C THR A 219 -1.60 -19.29 3.77
N TYR A 220 -2.79 -19.77 4.12
CA TYR A 220 -4.05 -19.09 3.84
C TYR A 220 -4.07 -17.69 4.46
N GLU A 221 -3.77 -17.57 5.76
CA GLU A 221 -3.77 -16.30 6.49
C GLU A 221 -2.70 -15.33 6.00
N LYS A 222 -1.51 -15.81 5.65
CA LYS A 222 -0.38 -14.95 5.25
C LYS A 222 -0.33 -14.61 3.76
N SER A 223 -0.97 -15.39 2.90
CA SER A 223 -0.90 -15.19 1.43
C SER A 223 -2.25 -14.96 0.76
N ILE A 224 -3.30 -15.67 1.21
CA ILE A 224 -4.62 -15.58 0.57
C ILE A 224 -5.43 -14.45 1.18
N VAL A 225 -5.44 -14.31 2.51
CA VAL A 225 -6.17 -13.21 3.18
C VAL A 225 -5.67 -11.84 2.70
N PRO A 226 -4.35 -11.52 2.65
CA PRO A 226 -3.88 -10.24 2.15
C PRO A 226 -4.23 -10.00 0.67
N TYR A 227 -4.24 -11.07 -0.12
CA TYR A 227 -4.62 -10.99 -1.53
C TYR A 227 -6.10 -10.66 -1.71
N ILE A 228 -7.00 -11.32 -0.98
CA ILE A 228 -8.44 -11.05 -1.08
C ILE A 228 -8.83 -9.75 -0.36
N SER A 229 -8.08 -9.30 0.63
CA SER A 229 -8.32 -8.05 1.36
C SER A 229 -7.69 -6.82 0.70
N TYR A 230 -6.96 -7.01 -0.40
CA TYR A 230 -6.32 -5.91 -1.10
C TYR A 230 -7.35 -4.84 -1.45
N SER A 231 -7.07 -3.59 -1.08
CA SER A 231 -7.94 -2.42 -1.29
C SER A 231 -9.34 -2.52 -0.70
N VAL A 232 -9.56 -3.34 0.34
CA VAL A 232 -10.89 -3.58 0.94
C VAL A 232 -11.66 -2.29 1.29
N GLN A 233 -10.96 -1.22 1.68
CA GLN A 233 -11.55 0.10 1.92
C GLN A 233 -12.37 0.65 0.75
N SER A 234 -12.01 0.31 -0.49
CA SER A 234 -12.68 0.79 -1.70
C SER A 234 -14.00 0.05 -2.00
N TRP A 235 -14.13 -1.19 -1.53
CA TRP A 235 -15.26 -2.06 -1.83
C TRP A 235 -15.94 -2.63 -0.57
N GLN A 236 -15.65 -2.06 0.60
CA GLN A 236 -16.14 -2.52 1.90
C GLN A 236 -17.67 -2.58 1.99
N GLU A 237 -18.38 -1.71 1.27
CA GLU A 237 -19.84 -1.75 1.19
C GLU A 237 -20.36 -3.09 0.66
N ALA A 238 -19.63 -3.72 -0.26
CA ALA A 238 -20.00 -5.05 -0.76
C ALA A 238 -19.90 -6.13 0.32
N LEU A 239 -19.16 -5.94 1.42
CA LEU A 239 -19.07 -6.92 2.52
C LEU A 239 -20.40 -7.10 3.26
N LYS A 240 -21.27 -6.07 3.25
CA LYS A 240 -22.60 -6.11 3.85
C LYS A 240 -23.55 -7.03 3.08
N GLU A 241 -23.22 -7.32 1.82
CA GLU A 241 -24.05 -8.12 0.93
C GLU A 241 -23.83 -9.62 1.11
N GLU A 242 -24.94 -10.38 1.20
CA GLU A 242 -24.90 -11.83 1.41
C GLU A 242 -24.14 -12.59 0.30
N TRP A 243 -24.25 -12.13 -0.95
CA TRP A 243 -23.55 -12.75 -2.08
C TRP A 243 -22.03 -12.65 -1.94
N CYS A 244 -21.52 -11.56 -1.36
CA CYS A 244 -20.09 -11.33 -1.15
C CYS A 244 -19.58 -12.24 -0.04
N GLN A 245 -20.28 -12.25 1.10
CA GLN A 245 -19.98 -13.12 2.23
C GLN A 245 -19.97 -14.60 1.82
N LYS A 246 -20.95 -15.04 1.00
CA LYS A 246 -20.99 -16.41 0.45
C LYS A 246 -19.76 -16.74 -0.40
N LEU A 247 -19.28 -15.81 -1.23
CA LEU A 247 -18.08 -16.02 -2.05
C LEU A 247 -16.81 -16.10 -1.20
N LEU A 248 -16.64 -15.18 -0.25
CA LEU A 248 -15.49 -15.17 0.65
C LEU A 248 -15.45 -16.45 1.50
N SER A 249 -16.59 -16.84 2.08
CA SER A 249 -16.71 -18.07 2.86
C SER A 249 -16.39 -19.33 2.06
N LYS A 250 -16.63 -19.35 0.74
CA LYS A 250 -16.18 -20.47 -0.11
C LYS A 250 -14.66 -20.57 -0.19
N VAL A 251 -13.96 -19.44 -0.26
CA VAL A 251 -12.48 -19.40 -0.29
C VAL A 251 -11.92 -19.92 1.05
N THR A 252 -12.39 -19.37 2.17
CA THR A 252 -11.93 -19.78 3.51
C THR A 252 -12.26 -21.25 3.78
N ALA A 253 -13.48 -21.68 3.48
CA ALA A 253 -13.88 -23.07 3.68
C ALA A 253 -13.10 -24.04 2.79
N PHE A 254 -12.54 -23.60 1.66
CA PHE A 254 -11.65 -24.44 0.85
C PHE A 254 -10.34 -24.72 1.60
N ALA A 255 -9.70 -23.68 2.13
CA ALA A 255 -8.48 -23.82 2.94
C ALA A 255 -8.74 -24.59 4.24
N ALA A 256 -9.84 -24.29 4.93
CA ALA A 256 -10.25 -24.96 6.16
C ALA A 256 -10.48 -26.47 5.95
N ARG A 257 -11.12 -26.87 4.84
CA ARG A 257 -11.30 -28.29 4.48
C ARG A 257 -9.97 -28.99 4.21
N MET A 258 -9.02 -28.30 3.57
CA MET A 258 -7.69 -28.88 3.34
C MET A 258 -6.97 -29.13 4.67
N ALA A 259 -7.03 -28.19 5.61
CA ALA A 259 -6.37 -28.31 6.90
C ALA A 259 -7.03 -29.35 7.82
N THR A 260 -8.37 -29.39 7.87
CA THR A 260 -9.13 -30.28 8.77
C THR A 260 -9.42 -31.65 8.15
N LYS A 261 -9.13 -31.84 6.86
CA LYS A 261 -9.53 -33.01 6.07
C LYS A 261 -11.05 -33.28 6.09
N ALA A 262 -11.86 -32.25 6.37
CA ALA A 262 -13.30 -32.36 6.44
C ALA A 262 -13.92 -32.77 5.08
N PRO A 263 -15.02 -33.55 5.09
CA PRO A 263 -15.64 -34.01 3.86
C PRO A 263 -16.19 -32.86 3.03
N ARG A 264 -16.23 -33.04 1.70
CA ARG A 264 -16.69 -32.00 0.75
C ARG A 264 -18.10 -31.49 1.06
N ARG A 265 -18.98 -32.34 1.62
CA ARG A 265 -20.37 -32.02 1.94
C ARG A 265 -20.55 -31.24 3.24
N ALA A 266 -19.53 -31.14 4.09
CA ALA A 266 -19.62 -30.38 5.33
C ALA A 266 -19.94 -28.90 5.07
N ALA A 267 -20.80 -28.32 5.91
CA ALA A 267 -21.21 -26.93 5.80
C ALA A 267 -19.99 -25.99 5.91
N ASN A 268 -19.95 -24.94 5.08
CA ASN A 268 -18.82 -24.01 5.04
C ASN A 268 -18.55 -23.38 6.42
N SER A 269 -19.60 -22.93 7.12
CA SER A 269 -19.50 -22.33 8.45
C SER A 269 -18.90 -23.30 9.47
N ALA A 270 -19.36 -24.55 9.49
CA ALA A 270 -18.86 -25.57 10.41
C ALA A 270 -17.37 -25.87 10.19
N VAL A 271 -16.93 -26.01 8.93
CA VAL A 271 -15.51 -26.31 8.67
C VAL A 271 -14.60 -25.12 9.00
N ILE A 272 -15.08 -23.89 8.73
CA ILE A 272 -14.35 -22.67 9.12
C ILE A 272 -14.17 -22.64 10.65
N ALA A 273 -15.25 -22.86 11.41
CA ALA A 273 -15.21 -22.91 12.86
C ALA A 273 -14.27 -24.01 13.39
N LEU A 274 -14.36 -25.24 12.85
CA LEU A 274 -13.48 -26.36 13.23
C LEU A 274 -12.00 -26.11 12.94
N SER A 275 -11.69 -25.29 11.92
CA SER A 275 -10.30 -24.93 11.60
C SER A 275 -9.73 -23.82 12.49
N GLY A 276 -10.54 -23.21 13.36
CA GLY A 276 -10.15 -22.04 14.15
C GLY A 276 -10.00 -20.75 13.34
N LEU A 277 -10.38 -20.75 12.05
CA LEU A 277 -10.32 -19.56 11.22
C LEU A 277 -11.47 -18.61 11.53
N THR A 278 -11.17 -17.32 11.62
CA THR A 278 -12.19 -16.27 11.72
C THR A 278 -12.96 -16.16 10.39
N PRO A 279 -14.30 -15.99 10.40
CA PRO A 279 -15.06 -15.73 9.18
C PRO A 279 -14.45 -14.58 8.36
N PRO A 280 -14.25 -14.78 7.04
CA PRO A 280 -13.44 -13.87 6.24
C PRO A 280 -14.04 -12.47 6.12
N HIS A 281 -15.36 -12.35 6.11
CA HIS A 281 -16.02 -11.05 6.04
C HIS A 281 -15.77 -10.20 7.30
N LEU A 282 -15.62 -10.82 8.48
CA LEU A 282 -15.26 -10.12 9.72
C LEU A 282 -13.80 -9.66 9.69
N VAL A 283 -12.89 -10.52 9.23
CA VAL A 283 -11.47 -10.15 9.06
C VAL A 283 -11.32 -8.97 8.12
N LEU A 284 -12.02 -9.01 6.97
CA LEU A 284 -11.99 -7.97 5.96
C LEU A 284 -12.68 -6.68 6.44
N ALA A 285 -13.80 -6.78 7.16
CA ALA A 285 -14.46 -5.63 7.78
C ALA A 285 -13.54 -4.96 8.82
N GLY A 286 -12.85 -5.74 9.65
CA GLY A 286 -11.86 -5.21 10.59
C GLY A 286 -10.64 -4.59 9.91
N LEU A 287 -10.22 -5.10 8.75
CA LEU A 287 -9.18 -4.45 7.94
C LEU A 287 -9.66 -3.13 7.32
N ALA A 288 -10.89 -3.09 6.83
CA ALA A 288 -11.50 -1.88 6.27
C ALA A 288 -11.67 -0.80 7.35
N ALA A 289 -12.22 -1.17 8.52
CA ALA A 289 -12.38 -0.27 9.66
C ALA A 289 -11.02 0.28 10.14
N ARG A 290 -9.97 -0.55 10.18
CA ARG A 290 -8.60 -0.08 10.50
C ARG A 290 -8.06 0.89 9.46
N ALA A 291 -8.33 0.67 8.18
CA ALA A 291 -7.90 1.58 7.12
C ALA A 291 -8.64 2.93 7.22
N GLU A 292 -9.95 2.90 7.42
CA GLU A 292 -10.78 4.09 7.58
C GLU A 292 -10.39 4.89 8.84
N ALA A 293 -10.09 4.21 9.95
CA ALA A 293 -9.62 4.85 11.18
C ALA A 293 -8.31 5.63 10.98
N ARG A 294 -7.41 5.14 10.11
CA ARG A 294 -6.18 5.84 9.75
C ARG A 294 -6.44 7.10 8.92
N GLU A 295 -7.47 7.09 8.08
CA GLU A 295 -7.78 8.19 7.18
C GLU A 295 -8.65 9.28 7.82
N HIS A 296 -9.54 8.96 8.76
CA HIS A 296 -10.61 9.88 9.19
C HIS A 296 -10.51 10.36 10.65
N GLN A 297 -9.49 9.97 11.42
CA GLN A 297 -9.24 10.34 12.84
C GLN A 297 -10.41 10.14 13.84
N ARG A 298 -11.62 9.82 13.39
CA ARG A 298 -12.83 9.63 14.22
C ARG A 298 -13.72 8.56 13.59
N ILE A 299 -13.60 7.34 14.07
CA ILE A 299 -14.68 6.37 13.98
C ILE A 299 -15.17 6.12 15.41
N SER A 300 -16.43 6.43 15.67
CA SER A 300 -17.09 5.97 16.89
C SER A 300 -17.37 4.47 16.75
N LEU A 301 -16.53 3.65 17.37
CA LEU A 301 -16.69 2.20 17.43
C LEU A 301 -17.98 1.76 18.14
N ARG A 302 -18.72 2.67 18.79
CA ARG A 302 -20.00 2.37 19.46
C ARG A 302 -21.02 1.68 18.55
N GLY A 303 -21.02 1.94 17.24
CA GLY A 303 -21.93 1.28 16.29
C GLY A 303 -21.57 -0.19 15.98
N PHE A 304 -20.31 -0.58 16.19
CA PHE A 304 -19.81 -1.94 15.95
C PHE A 304 -19.92 -2.82 17.21
N LEU A 305 -20.13 -2.20 18.38
CA LEU A 305 -20.00 -2.80 19.72
C LEU A 305 -21.29 -3.39 20.32
N ASN A 306 -22.45 -3.24 19.68
CA ASN A 306 -23.70 -3.76 20.24
C ASN A 306 -23.86 -5.29 20.15
N ASP A 307 -22.97 -6.01 19.44
CA ASP A 307 -23.00 -7.48 19.34
C ASP A 307 -21.97 -8.19 20.25
N GLY A 308 -21.51 -7.53 21.32
CA GLY A 308 -21.03 -8.20 22.54
C GLY A 308 -19.79 -9.09 22.42
N GLY A 309 -18.61 -8.47 22.51
CA GLY A 309 -17.36 -9.16 22.88
C GLY A 309 -16.11 -8.45 22.38
N THR A 310 -15.43 -7.69 23.25
CA THR A 310 -14.20 -6.95 22.93
C THR A 310 -12.94 -7.67 23.42
N PRO A 311 -11.92 -7.86 22.56
CA PRO A 311 -10.53 -7.68 22.94
C PRO A 311 -10.21 -6.17 22.95
N GLU A 312 -9.54 -5.70 23.99
CA GLU A 312 -9.08 -4.31 24.11
C GLU A 312 -8.09 -3.95 22.99
N LEU A 313 -8.50 -3.01 22.13
CA LEU A 313 -7.60 -2.28 21.24
C LEU A 313 -7.59 -0.83 21.70
N ARG A 314 -6.45 -0.36 22.24
CA ARG A 314 -6.23 1.06 22.53
C ARG A 314 -6.29 1.85 21.22
N ILE A 315 -7.29 2.71 21.13
CA ILE A 315 -7.45 3.71 20.08
C ILE A 315 -6.42 4.81 20.36
N THR A 316 -5.51 5.06 19.43
CA THR A 316 -4.80 6.35 19.37
C THR A 316 -5.65 7.30 18.53
N GLU A 317 -6.27 8.28 19.20
CA GLU A 317 -7.01 9.36 18.56
C GLU A 317 -6.05 10.19 17.71
N GLY A 318 -6.30 10.23 16.40
CA GLY A 318 -5.66 11.14 15.45
C GLY A 318 -4.18 10.92 15.18
N TRP A 319 -3.80 10.91 13.89
CA TRP A 319 -2.48 11.44 13.52
C TRP A 319 -2.51 12.96 13.70
N HIS A 320 -2.58 13.41 14.95
CA HIS A 320 -2.18 14.77 15.25
C HIS A 320 -0.69 14.85 14.89
N LEU A 321 -0.27 15.96 14.27
CA LEU A 321 1.09 16.42 14.52
C LEU A 321 1.27 16.30 16.03
N HIS A 322 2.32 15.60 16.46
CA HIS A 322 2.62 15.40 17.86
C HIS A 322 2.31 16.71 18.60
N PRO A 323 1.56 16.73 19.73
CA PRO A 323 1.13 17.97 20.39
C PRO A 323 2.27 18.89 20.86
N LEU A 324 3.52 18.50 20.59
CA LEU A 324 4.67 19.39 20.62
C LEU A 324 4.62 20.26 19.35
N ALA A 325 4.55 21.58 19.53
CA ALA A 325 4.96 22.54 18.50
C ALA A 325 6.30 22.08 17.87
N PRO A 326 6.63 22.46 16.62
CA PRO A 326 7.93 22.11 16.04
C PRO A 326 9.02 22.64 16.96
N TRP A 327 9.53 21.77 17.83
CA TRP A 327 10.57 22.01 18.82
C TRP A 327 10.32 23.32 19.59
N ASP A 328 9.54 23.25 20.67
CA ASP A 328 9.76 24.20 21.77
C ASP A 328 11.26 24.21 22.06
N GLY A 329 11.86 25.40 22.00
CA GLY A 329 13.30 25.58 22.08
C GLY A 329 13.86 25.20 23.44
N GLY A 330 14.09 23.90 23.70
CA GLY A 330 14.88 23.49 24.86
C GLY A 330 14.67 22.10 25.47
N LEU A 331 14.14 21.08 24.79
CA LEU A 331 14.45 19.71 25.21
C LEU A 331 15.76 19.29 24.56
N ASN A 332 16.86 19.49 25.28
CA ASN A 332 18.21 19.14 24.87
C ASN A 332 18.42 17.62 25.00
N ILE A 333 17.63 16.84 24.25
CA ILE A 333 17.71 15.38 24.22
C ILE A 333 18.74 15.02 23.16
N VAL A 334 19.93 14.59 23.60
CA VAL A 334 20.94 14.01 22.73
C VAL A 334 20.72 12.50 22.69
N ILE A 335 20.09 12.01 21.62
CA ILE A 335 19.99 10.57 21.36
C ILE A 335 21.32 10.12 20.75
N GLN A 336 22.10 9.34 21.50
CA GLN A 336 23.36 8.77 21.03
C GLN A 336 23.11 7.53 20.17
N THR A 337 24.06 7.20 19.29
CA THR A 337 24.02 5.92 18.56
C THR A 337 24.23 4.75 19.51
N THR A 338 23.80 3.55 19.11
CA THR A 338 23.98 2.32 19.90
C THR A 338 25.46 2.09 20.26
N GLU A 339 26.40 2.34 19.34
CA GLU A 339 27.83 2.20 19.65
C GLU A 339 28.30 3.24 20.67
N ALA A 340 27.85 4.49 20.55
CA ALA A 340 28.21 5.57 21.47
C ALA A 340 27.63 5.35 22.88
N ALA A 341 26.38 4.89 22.97
CA ALA A 341 25.73 4.56 24.24
C ALA A 341 26.37 3.34 24.93
N THR A 342 26.76 2.33 24.15
CA THR A 342 27.47 1.15 24.68
C THR A 342 28.86 1.53 25.17
N ALA A 343 29.60 2.34 24.41
CA ALA A 343 30.89 2.86 24.83
C ALA A 343 30.76 3.73 26.10
N PHE A 344 29.74 4.58 26.18
CA PHE A 344 29.45 5.39 27.37
C PHE A 344 29.14 4.52 28.61
N ALA A 345 28.30 3.49 28.47
CA ALA A 345 27.98 2.56 29.55
C ALA A 345 29.21 1.77 30.05
N CYS A 346 30.16 1.46 29.16
CA CYS A 346 31.40 0.76 29.51
C CYS A 346 32.51 1.66 30.08
N LEU A 347 32.45 2.99 29.86
CA LEU A 347 33.58 3.91 30.13
C LEU A 347 33.27 5.03 31.14
N ALA A 348 32.02 5.21 31.58
CA ALA A 348 31.65 6.28 32.50
C ALA A 348 31.59 5.78 33.97
N PRO A 349 32.60 6.09 34.82
CA PRO A 349 32.75 5.51 36.17
C PRO A 349 31.96 6.25 37.25
N SER A 350 30.82 6.84 36.88
CA SER A 350 29.92 7.53 37.82
C SER A 350 28.49 7.70 37.29
N ASN A 351 28.14 7.06 36.17
CA ASN A 351 26.82 7.21 35.54
C ASN A 351 26.07 5.88 35.50
N ARG A 352 24.76 5.95 35.73
CA ARG A 352 23.87 4.78 35.71
C ARG A 352 23.60 4.35 34.26
N ALA A 353 23.88 3.11 33.94
CA ALA A 353 23.44 2.46 32.71
C ALA A 353 22.17 1.65 32.99
N ILE A 354 21.10 1.92 32.25
CA ILE A 354 19.83 1.21 32.39
C ILE A 354 19.61 0.35 31.15
N PHE A 355 19.53 -0.96 31.35
CA PHE A 355 19.19 -1.94 30.33
C PHE A 355 17.73 -2.34 30.49
N THR A 356 17.00 -2.37 29.38
CA THR A 356 15.59 -2.71 29.32
C THR A 356 15.40 -3.83 28.31
N ASP A 357 14.54 -4.79 28.63
CA ASP A 357 14.17 -5.84 27.68
C ASP A 357 12.70 -6.23 27.84
N GLY A 358 12.05 -6.51 26.72
CA GLY A 358 10.69 -7.03 26.65
C GLY A 358 10.69 -8.44 26.09
N SER A 359 10.05 -9.38 26.80
CA SER A 359 9.97 -10.77 26.36
C SER A 359 8.53 -11.23 26.10
N LEU A 360 8.39 -12.09 25.10
CA LEU A 360 7.16 -12.81 24.80
C LEU A 360 7.51 -14.24 24.39
N THR A 361 7.17 -15.20 25.23
CA THR A 361 7.40 -16.63 24.91
C THR A 361 6.25 -17.21 24.09
N SER A 362 6.54 -18.28 23.35
CA SER A 362 5.55 -19.00 22.54
C SER A 362 4.41 -19.62 23.35
N SER A 363 4.54 -19.66 24.68
CA SER A 363 3.58 -20.16 25.66
C SER A 363 2.98 -19.02 26.51
N VAL A 364 2.53 -17.93 25.89
CA VAL A 364 1.66 -16.88 26.50
C VAL A 364 2.25 -16.11 27.70
N HIS A 365 3.52 -16.34 28.09
CA HIS A 365 4.14 -15.57 29.16
C HIS A 365 4.77 -14.31 28.55
N ALA A 366 4.14 -13.16 28.84
CA ALA A 366 4.67 -11.83 28.58
C ALA A 366 5.44 -11.34 29.83
N GLY A 367 6.60 -10.75 29.62
CA GLY A 367 7.41 -10.23 30.70
C GLY A 367 8.24 -9.05 30.26
N ALA A 368 8.70 -8.26 31.21
CA ALA A 368 9.64 -7.19 30.98
C ALA A 368 10.64 -7.14 32.13
N ALA A 369 11.84 -6.69 31.80
CA ALA A 369 12.98 -6.67 32.68
C ALA A 369 13.68 -5.33 32.59
N ILE A 370 14.20 -4.89 33.72
CA ILE A 370 15.12 -3.77 33.84
C ILE A 370 16.30 -4.19 34.68
N ALA A 371 17.49 -3.83 34.24
CA ALA A 371 18.70 -3.92 35.03
C ALA A 371 19.43 -2.57 35.00
N VAL A 372 19.78 -2.06 36.17
CA VAL A 372 20.53 -0.82 36.33
C VAL A 372 21.91 -1.17 36.84
N TYR A 373 22.91 -0.73 36.11
CA TYR A 373 24.31 -0.84 36.46
C TYR A 373 24.86 0.53 36.84
N SER A 374 25.72 0.57 37.84
CA SER A 374 26.55 1.72 38.19
C SER A 374 27.95 1.22 38.43
N ASP A 375 28.94 1.85 37.82
CA ASP A 375 30.37 1.51 37.99
C ASP A 375 30.70 0.04 37.65
N GLY A 376 29.92 -0.56 36.75
CA GLY A 376 30.08 -1.96 36.32
C GLY A 376 29.34 -2.98 37.18
N ASP A 377 28.79 -2.58 38.34
CA ASP A 377 28.04 -3.46 39.23
C ASP A 377 26.53 -3.31 39.03
N GLU A 378 25.80 -4.44 39.06
CA GLU A 378 24.33 -4.45 39.01
C GLU A 378 23.79 -3.93 40.36
N ILE A 379 23.24 -2.71 40.35
CA ILE A 379 22.71 -2.06 41.55
C ILE A 379 21.21 -2.29 41.72
N PHE A 380 20.50 -2.60 40.64
CA PHE A 380 19.06 -2.86 40.68
C PHE A 380 18.65 -3.76 39.53
N ARG A 381 17.78 -4.72 39.82
CA ARG A 381 17.12 -5.54 38.82
C ARG A 381 15.67 -5.78 39.22
N GLU A 382 14.78 -5.64 38.25
CA GLU A 382 13.36 -5.92 38.43
C GLU A 382 12.86 -6.66 37.19
N ASP A 383 12.33 -7.86 37.42
CA ASP A 383 11.69 -8.67 36.40
C ASP A 383 10.20 -8.79 36.77
N TYR A 384 9.31 -8.54 35.81
CA TYR A 384 7.87 -8.59 36.08
C TYR A 384 7.11 -9.30 34.97
N ARG A 385 6.13 -10.10 35.42
CA ARG A 385 5.18 -10.77 34.55
C ARG A 385 4.09 -9.77 34.16
N LEU A 386 3.91 -9.61 32.86
CA LEU A 386 2.84 -8.83 32.29
C LEU A 386 1.64 -9.75 32.02
N PRO A 387 0.41 -9.19 31.95
CA PRO A 387 -0.75 -9.95 31.56
C PRO A 387 -0.51 -10.74 30.26
N ASP A 388 -1.04 -11.96 30.22
CA ASP A 388 -0.87 -12.93 29.13
C ASP A 388 -1.36 -12.41 27.75
N HIS A 389 -2.12 -11.30 27.71
CA HIS A 389 -2.58 -10.65 26.48
C HIS A 389 -1.65 -9.54 25.96
N CYS A 390 -0.55 -9.24 26.64
CA CYS A 390 0.40 -8.21 26.22
C CYS A 390 1.20 -8.63 24.98
N THR A 391 1.36 -7.68 24.05
CA THR A 391 2.22 -7.83 22.86
C THR A 391 3.68 -7.55 23.21
N ILE A 392 4.62 -8.05 22.40
CA ILE A 392 6.06 -7.79 22.56
C ILE A 392 6.36 -6.28 22.66
N SER A 393 5.70 -5.46 21.84
CA SER A 393 5.87 -4.01 21.88
C SER A 393 5.37 -3.38 23.19
N GLN A 394 4.31 -3.93 23.79
CA GLN A 394 3.85 -3.48 25.11
C GLN A 394 4.85 -3.91 26.20
N CYS A 395 5.47 -5.08 26.08
CA CYS A 395 6.54 -5.49 27.01
C CYS A 395 7.71 -4.50 26.99
N GLU A 396 8.22 -4.17 25.81
CA GLU A 396 9.31 -3.21 25.61
C GLU A 396 8.97 -1.82 26.15
N MET A 397 7.75 -1.33 25.88
CA MET A 397 7.31 -0.02 26.35
C MET A 397 7.23 0.05 27.88
N VAL A 398 6.77 -1.01 28.56
CA VAL A 398 6.73 -1.02 30.02
C VAL A 398 8.14 -1.05 30.60
N ALA A 399 9.08 -1.77 29.97
CA ALA A 399 10.49 -1.77 30.35
C ALA A 399 11.09 -0.35 30.31
N LEU A 400 10.81 0.40 29.24
CA LEU A 400 11.24 1.79 29.10
C LEU A 400 10.55 2.76 30.09
N GLU A 401 9.23 2.63 30.31
CA GLU A 401 8.51 3.47 31.28
C GLU A 401 9.07 3.30 32.70
N ARG A 402 9.50 2.08 33.06
CA ARG A 402 10.11 1.80 34.36
C ARG A 402 11.55 2.30 34.44
N ALA A 403 12.31 2.21 33.35
CA ALA A 403 13.64 2.80 33.26
C ALA A 403 13.63 4.31 33.53
N ASP A 404 12.66 5.01 32.98
CA ASP A 404 12.48 6.45 33.21
C ASP A 404 12.28 6.76 34.71
N LYS A 405 11.46 5.98 35.41
CA LYS A 405 11.24 6.13 36.86
C LYS A 405 12.50 5.86 37.70
N GLN A 406 13.41 5.01 37.23
CA GLN A 406 14.68 4.70 37.90
C GLN A 406 15.82 5.67 37.52
N SER A 407 15.65 6.43 36.43
CA SER A 407 16.62 7.43 35.96
C SER A 407 16.75 8.64 36.89
N GLY A 408 15.75 8.87 37.76
CA GLY A 408 15.76 9.95 38.75
C GLY A 408 15.54 11.35 38.16
N ALA A 409 15.21 11.47 36.87
CA ALA A 409 14.84 12.74 36.26
C ALA A 409 13.42 13.14 36.70
N ARG A 410 13.31 14.21 37.50
CA ARG A 410 12.07 14.98 37.69
C ARG A 410 12.20 16.32 37.00
#